data_AF-B1KPF0-F1
#
_entry.id   AF-B1KPF0-F1
#
_cell.length_a   1.000
_cell.length_b   1.000
_cell.length_c   1.000
_cell.angle_alpha   90.00
_cell.angle_beta   90.00
_cell.angle_gamma   90.00
#
_symmetry.space_group_name_H-M   'P 1'
#
loop_
_entity.id
_entity.type
_entity.pdbx_description
1 polymer ?
#
loop_
_entity_poly.entity_id
_entity_poly.type
_entity_poly.pdbx_seq_one_letter_code
_entity_poly.pdbx_strand_id
1 'polypeptide(L)'
;MANDYGLKERDVKSGKSKAVDIKLLLQNIDVIPTGMVLAQGIDESGWGTGHFAIQGNALYGEHLPQSGGKYLTTPGGHVKVAAFDSLYQGTAAYIYNLNSSRAYHGLWQLRQQLRVQGKSVTGYELVGALVDYSVRGQAYVDNLRSLIEHHHLDSYDNAKFNSAEGRHLIRFKH
;
A
#
# COMPACT_ATOMS: atom_id res chain seq x y z
N MET A 1 8.12 16.38 2.92
CA MET A 1 8.97 15.82 1.85
C MET A 1 10.28 15.24 2.38
N ALA A 2 11.11 15.93 3.17
CA ALA A 2 12.36 15.34 3.70
C ALA A 2 12.23 14.64 5.08
N ASN A 3 11.21 14.98 5.87
CA ASN A 3 11.02 14.43 7.22
C ASN A 3 10.35 13.04 7.22
N ASP A 4 9.58 12.73 6.17
CA ASP A 4 8.82 11.48 6.05
C ASP A 4 9.71 10.26 5.74
N TYR A 5 11.01 10.48 5.47
CA TYR A 5 12.02 9.47 5.18
C TYR A 5 12.97 9.17 6.37
N GLY A 6 12.66 9.65 7.58
CA GLY A 6 13.48 9.36 8.78
C GLY A 6 14.86 10.04 8.79
N LEU A 7 15.08 11.05 7.94
CA LEU A 7 16.27 11.88 7.98
C LEU A 7 16.13 12.88 9.14
N LYS A 8 16.60 12.51 10.33
CA LYS A 8 16.70 13.42 11.49
C LYS A 8 17.30 14.76 11.03
N GLU A 9 16.55 15.85 11.20
CA GLU A 9 17.11 17.19 11.20
C GLU A 9 18.13 17.26 12.35
N ARG A 10 19.41 17.11 12.02
CA ARG A 10 20.50 17.45 12.93
C ARG A 10 21.13 18.74 12.44
N ASP A 11 21.02 19.74 13.31
CA ASP A 11 21.69 21.04 13.35
C ASP A 11 22.16 21.64 12.02
N VAL A 12 21.42 22.67 11.60
CA VAL A 12 21.63 23.53 10.42
C VAL A 12 22.94 24.36 10.49
N LYS A 13 23.89 24.03 11.37
CA LYS A 13 25.14 24.80 11.57
C LYS A 13 26.38 24.28 10.85
N SER A 14 26.28 23.22 10.05
CA SER A 14 27.40 22.71 9.26
C SER A 14 27.01 22.69 7.80
N GLY A 15 27.53 23.63 7.01
CA GLY A 15 27.25 23.83 5.58
C GLY A 15 27.72 22.69 4.66
N LYS A 16 27.30 21.46 4.94
CA LYS A 16 27.46 20.31 4.04
C LYS A 16 26.11 20.03 3.37
N SER A 17 26.06 20.24 2.07
CA SER A 17 24.94 19.82 1.22
C SER A 17 24.62 18.34 1.50
N LYS A 18 23.36 18.06 1.86
CA LYS A 18 22.85 16.70 2.11
C LYS A 18 23.10 15.88 0.85
N ALA A 19 24.01 14.91 0.90
CA ALA A 19 23.98 13.81 -0.04
C ALA A 19 22.68 13.04 0.21
N VAL A 20 21.68 13.32 -0.61
CA VAL A 20 20.49 12.50 -0.71
C VAL A 20 20.97 11.10 -1.11
N ASP A 21 20.72 10.09 -0.27
CA ASP A 21 21.06 8.71 -0.63
C ASP A 21 20.06 8.24 -1.70
N ILE A 22 20.44 8.50 -2.95
CA ILE A 22 19.68 8.11 -4.14
C ILE A 22 19.39 6.61 -4.12
N LYS A 23 20.28 5.79 -3.53
CA LYS A 23 20.08 4.35 -3.44
C LYS A 23 18.90 4.02 -2.53
N LEU A 24 18.77 4.70 -1.38
CA LEU A 24 17.64 4.55 -0.45
C LEU A 24 16.32 5.01 -1.10
N LEU A 25 16.33 6.14 -1.82
CA LEU A 25 15.17 6.63 -2.56
C LEU A 25 14.73 5.68 -3.66
N LEU A 26 15.66 5.05 -4.38
CA LEU A 26 15.35 4.06 -5.41
C LEU A 26 14.78 2.76 -4.82
N GLN A 27 15.09 2.38 -3.58
CA GLN A 27 14.43 1.21 -2.94
C GLN A 27 12.96 1.51 -2.58
N ASN A 28 12.63 2.79 -2.38
CA ASN A 28 11.31 3.25 -1.97
C ASN A 28 10.39 3.58 -3.17
N ILE A 29 10.95 3.76 -4.37
CA ILE A 29 10.21 4.07 -5.60
C ILE A 29 10.31 2.89 -6.57
N ASP A 30 9.94 1.68 -6.12
CA ASP A 30 9.73 0.53 -7.01
C ASP A 30 8.23 0.21 -7.09
N VAL A 31 7.82 -0.40 -8.19
CA VAL A 31 6.44 -0.76 -8.48
C VAL A 31 5.91 -1.69 -7.38
N ILE A 32 4.72 -1.38 -6.87
CA ILE A 32 3.94 -2.30 -6.03
C ILE A 32 3.02 -3.09 -6.97
N PRO A 33 3.07 -4.43 -6.97
CA PRO A 33 2.18 -5.26 -7.78
C PRO A 33 0.70 -5.00 -7.45
N THR A 34 -0.11 -4.79 -8.49
CA THR A 34 -1.55 -4.53 -8.38
C THR A 34 -2.27 -5.68 -7.66
N GLY A 35 -1.90 -6.93 -7.95
CA GLY A 35 -2.52 -8.11 -7.34
C GLY A 35 -2.38 -8.15 -5.82
N MET A 36 -1.23 -7.70 -5.29
CA MET A 36 -1.00 -7.55 -3.86
C MET A 36 -1.96 -6.53 -3.24
N VAL A 37 -2.06 -5.36 -3.87
CA VAL A 37 -2.87 -4.24 -3.40
C VAL A 37 -4.37 -4.59 -3.43
N LEU A 38 -4.80 -5.34 -4.44
CA LEU A 38 -6.16 -5.86 -4.54
C LEU A 38 -6.44 -6.89 -3.45
N ALA A 39 -5.53 -7.85 -3.22
CA ALA A 39 -5.71 -8.87 -2.19
C ALA A 39 -5.80 -8.24 -0.79
N GLN A 40 -4.91 -7.30 -0.47
CA GLN A 40 -4.98 -6.56 0.79
C GLN A 40 -6.25 -5.71 0.86
N GLY A 41 -6.63 -5.03 -0.22
CA GLY A 41 -7.89 -4.29 -0.26
C GLY A 41 -9.10 -5.17 0.05
N ILE A 42 -9.16 -6.38 -0.52
CA ILE A 42 -10.23 -7.35 -0.28
C ILE A 42 -10.25 -7.80 1.18
N ASP A 43 -9.10 -8.21 1.74
CA ASP A 43 -9.01 -8.72 3.11
C ASP A 43 -9.34 -7.64 4.15
N GLU A 44 -8.73 -6.46 4.02
CA GLU A 44 -8.85 -5.36 5.01
C GLU A 44 -10.23 -4.71 5.00
N SER A 45 -10.90 -4.67 3.84
CA SER A 45 -12.23 -4.03 3.71
C SER A 45 -13.40 -5.01 3.70
N GLY A 46 -13.15 -6.31 3.73
CA GLY A 46 -14.17 -7.34 3.52
C GLY A 46 -14.87 -7.15 2.18
N TRP A 47 -14.12 -7.27 1.08
CA TRP A 47 -14.64 -7.09 -0.30
C TRP A 47 -15.21 -5.69 -0.59
N GLY A 48 -14.70 -4.66 0.07
CA GLY A 48 -15.16 -3.28 -0.07
C GLY A 48 -16.49 -2.99 0.64
N THR A 49 -17.03 -3.95 1.40
CA THR A 49 -18.35 -3.82 2.05
C THR A 49 -18.26 -3.25 3.47
N GLY A 50 -17.05 -3.15 4.02
CA GLY A 50 -16.82 -2.58 5.34
C GLY A 50 -17.27 -1.12 5.46
N HIS A 51 -17.72 -0.73 6.66
CA HIS A 51 -18.24 0.62 6.92
C HIS A 51 -17.27 1.74 6.47
N PHE A 52 -15.98 1.61 6.80
CA PHE A 52 -14.96 2.60 6.42
C PHE A 52 -14.66 2.61 4.92
N ALA A 53 -14.74 1.47 4.25
CA ALA A 53 -14.59 1.39 2.80
C ALA A 53 -15.72 2.14 2.09
N ILE A 54 -16.96 1.89 2.48
CA ILE A 54 -18.15 2.51 1.86
C ILE A 54 -18.24 4.01 2.20
N GLN A 55 -18.09 4.37 3.46
CA GLN A 55 -18.34 5.76 3.91
C GLN A 55 -17.11 6.66 3.80
N GLY A 56 -15.92 6.08 3.87
CA GLY A 56 -14.67 6.83 3.97
C GLY A 56 -13.72 6.61 2.80
N ASN A 57 -14.07 5.78 1.81
CA ASN A 57 -13.13 5.34 0.76
C ASN A 57 -11.82 4.75 1.33
N ALA A 58 -11.89 4.18 2.54
CA ALA A 58 -10.72 3.75 3.31
C ALA A 58 -10.62 2.21 3.31
N LEU A 59 -10.23 1.66 2.16
CA LEU A 59 -10.13 0.20 1.96
C LEU A 59 -9.11 -0.47 2.88
N TYR A 60 -8.05 0.24 3.26
CA TYR A 60 -6.88 -0.31 3.95
C TYR A 60 -6.80 0.10 5.43
N GLY A 61 -7.82 0.76 5.96
CA GLY A 61 -7.89 1.13 7.37
C GLY A 61 -6.79 2.10 7.83
N GLU A 62 -6.29 2.97 6.95
CA GLU A 62 -5.19 3.88 7.28
C GLU A 62 -5.52 4.79 8.48
N HIS A 63 -4.53 5.00 9.35
CA HIS A 63 -4.67 5.92 10.48
C HIS A 63 -4.70 7.36 9.99
N LEU A 64 -5.43 8.23 10.70
CA LEU A 64 -5.43 9.65 10.40
C LEU A 64 -4.01 10.24 10.54
N PRO A 65 -3.47 10.91 9.51
CA PRO A 65 -2.16 11.55 9.58
C PRO A 65 -2.07 12.59 10.69
N GLN A 66 -0.86 12.80 11.23
CA GLN A 66 -0.62 13.85 12.24
C GLN A 66 -0.92 15.25 11.73
N SER A 67 -0.80 15.49 10.41
CA SER A 67 -1.20 16.75 9.78
C SER A 67 -2.71 17.01 9.77
N GLY A 68 -3.52 16.04 10.24
CA GLY A 68 -4.97 16.09 10.21
C GLY A 68 -5.57 15.64 8.88
N GLY A 69 -6.89 15.80 8.76
CA GLY A 69 -7.67 15.33 7.61
C GLY A 69 -9.07 14.87 8.01
N LYS A 70 -9.83 14.39 7.03
CA LYS A 70 -11.13 13.76 7.28
C LYS A 70 -10.91 12.40 7.92
N TYR A 71 -11.79 12.01 8.84
CA TYR A 71 -11.74 10.70 9.47
C TYR A 71 -13.14 10.21 9.82
N LEU A 72 -13.25 8.90 9.97
CA LEU A 72 -14.37 8.22 10.59
C LEU A 72 -13.90 7.58 11.89
N THR A 73 -14.84 7.25 12.77
CA THR A 73 -14.54 6.56 14.02
C THR A 73 -15.20 5.20 14.08
N THR A 74 -14.56 4.26 14.76
CA THR A 74 -15.22 3.00 15.12
C THR A 74 -16.49 3.27 15.96
N PRO A 75 -17.46 2.34 15.97
CA PRO A 75 -18.53 2.38 16.96
C PRO A 75 -17.92 2.48 18.37
N GLY A 76 -18.28 3.54 19.10
CA GLY A 76 -17.68 3.87 20.41
C GLY A 76 -16.57 4.93 20.39
N GLY A 77 -16.11 5.39 19.22
CA GLY A 77 -15.27 6.59 19.10
C GLY A 77 -13.78 6.42 19.42
N HIS A 78 -13.32 5.20 19.69
CA HIS A 78 -11.97 4.95 20.23
C HIS A 78 -10.84 5.03 19.19
N VAL A 79 -11.14 4.72 17.92
CA VAL A 79 -10.13 4.69 16.84
C VAL A 79 -10.57 5.60 15.71
N LYS A 80 -9.65 6.45 15.24
CA LYS A 80 -9.85 7.32 14.08
C LYS A 80 -9.21 6.69 12.85
N VAL A 81 -10.02 6.42 11.84
CA VAL A 81 -9.60 5.91 10.54
C VAL A 81 -9.68 7.07 9.54
N ALA A 82 -8.64 7.29 8.75
CA ALA A 82 -8.62 8.30 7.71
C ALA A 82 -9.78 8.10 6.74
N ALA A 83 -10.33 9.20 6.22
CA ALA A 83 -11.36 9.20 5.20
C ALA A 83 -10.94 10.08 4.03
N PHE A 84 -11.36 9.70 2.83
CA PHE A 84 -10.90 10.28 1.57
C PHE A 84 -12.06 10.65 0.67
N ASP A 85 -11.84 11.61 -0.23
CA ASP A 85 -12.88 12.08 -1.16
C ASP A 85 -13.12 11.07 -2.30
N SER A 86 -12.19 10.15 -2.53
CA SER A 86 -12.30 9.11 -3.54
C SER A 86 -11.46 7.89 -3.18
N LEU A 87 -11.82 6.73 -3.74
CA LEU A 87 -11.01 5.51 -3.68
C LEU A 87 -9.59 5.76 -4.17
N TYR A 88 -9.41 6.57 -5.22
CA TYR A 88 -8.08 6.92 -5.73
C TYR A 88 -7.21 7.58 -4.66
N GLN A 89 -7.74 8.54 -3.91
CA GLN A 89 -6.99 9.21 -2.85
C GLN A 89 -6.64 8.25 -1.71
N GLY A 90 -7.57 7.39 -1.30
CA GLY A 90 -7.30 6.37 -0.27
C GLY A 90 -6.25 5.37 -0.73
N THR A 91 -6.35 4.86 -1.95
CA THR A 91 -5.32 3.96 -2.51
C THR A 91 -3.98 4.67 -2.67
N ALA A 92 -3.95 5.93 -3.09
CA ALA A 92 -2.70 6.69 -3.23
C ALA A 92 -2.01 6.92 -1.87
N ALA A 93 -2.77 7.24 -0.83
CA ALA A 93 -2.25 7.38 0.53
C ALA A 93 -1.68 6.04 1.04
N TYR A 94 -2.40 4.94 0.82
CA TYR A 94 -1.95 3.61 1.18
C TYR A 94 -0.66 3.19 0.46
N ILE A 95 -0.58 3.41 -0.85
CA ILE A 95 0.63 3.11 -1.64
C ILE A 95 1.81 3.98 -1.19
N TYR A 96 1.55 5.23 -0.82
CA TYR A 96 2.57 6.09 -0.23
C TYR A 96 3.09 5.49 1.09
N ASN A 97 2.18 5.11 2.00
CA ASN A 97 2.52 4.49 3.27
C ASN A 97 3.32 3.18 3.10
N LEU A 98 2.93 2.32 2.15
CA LEU A 98 3.67 1.11 1.79
C LEU A 98 5.12 1.38 1.38
N ASN A 99 5.38 2.54 0.78
CA ASN A 99 6.70 2.93 0.28
C ASN A 99 7.49 3.86 1.22
N SER A 100 6.87 4.38 2.28
CA SER A 100 7.53 5.32 3.21
C SER A 100 7.63 4.79 4.65
N SER A 101 6.73 3.91 5.09
CA SER A 101 6.72 3.44 6.47
C SER A 101 7.70 2.30 6.72
N ARG A 102 8.50 2.45 7.77
CA ARG A 102 9.49 1.45 8.21
C ARG A 102 8.85 0.11 8.59
N ALA A 103 7.55 0.07 8.87
CA ALA A 103 6.81 -1.18 9.08
C ALA A 103 6.90 -2.12 7.86
N TYR A 104 7.09 -1.58 6.65
CA TYR A 104 7.19 -2.35 5.41
C TYR A 104 8.63 -2.58 4.94
N HIS A 105 9.63 -2.38 5.81
CA HIS A 105 11.04 -2.55 5.43
C HIS A 105 11.35 -3.95 4.88
N GLY A 106 10.73 -5.00 5.43
CA GLY A 106 10.87 -6.37 4.91
C GLY A 106 10.41 -6.49 3.47
N LEU A 107 9.32 -5.82 3.11
CA LEU A 107 8.80 -5.77 1.73
C LEU A 107 9.81 -5.09 0.80
N TRP A 108 10.45 -4.00 1.25
CA TRP A 108 11.46 -3.30 0.46
C TRP A 108 12.72 -4.14 0.24
N GLN A 109 13.17 -4.86 1.27
CA GLN A 109 14.30 -5.78 1.18
C GLN A 109 14.01 -6.93 0.23
N LEU A 110 12.82 -7.53 0.32
CA LEU A 110 12.43 -8.62 -0.57
C LEU A 110 12.34 -8.16 -2.03
N ARG A 111 11.73 -6.98 -2.29
CA ARG A 111 11.74 -6.35 -3.63
C ARG A 111 13.16 -6.24 -4.19
N GLN A 112 14.07 -5.64 -3.42
CA GLN A 112 15.48 -5.49 -3.81
C GLN A 112 16.15 -6.83 -4.13
N GLN A 113 15.95 -7.82 -3.26
CA GLN A 113 16.54 -9.13 -3.41
C GLN A 113 16.07 -9.83 -4.68
N LEU A 114 14.76 -9.79 -4.97
CA LEU A 114 14.19 -10.36 -6.19
C LEU A 114 14.78 -9.69 -7.44
N ARG A 115 14.91 -8.36 -7.43
CA ARG A 115 15.53 -7.59 -8.53
C ARG A 115 16.98 -8.00 -8.78
N VAL A 116 17.79 -8.08 -7.72
CA VAL A 116 19.21 -8.49 -7.82
C VAL A 116 19.33 -9.92 -8.35
N GLN A 117 18.39 -10.80 -8.01
CA GLN A 117 18.34 -12.17 -8.51
C GLN A 117 17.77 -12.29 -9.94
N GLY A 118 17.35 -11.19 -10.57
CA GLY A 118 16.69 -11.21 -11.88
C GLY A 118 15.31 -11.88 -11.88
N LYS A 119 14.68 -12.02 -10.71
CA LYS A 119 13.34 -12.60 -10.56
C LYS A 119 12.25 -11.54 -10.73
N SER A 120 11.10 -11.97 -11.21
CA SER A 120 9.90 -11.14 -11.27
C SER A 120 9.45 -10.75 -9.86
N VAL A 121 9.14 -9.47 -9.67
CA VAL A 121 8.56 -8.95 -8.43
C VAL A 121 7.03 -9.07 -8.55
N THR A 122 6.46 -10.17 -8.03
CA THR A 122 5.02 -10.43 -8.07
C THR A 122 4.36 -10.17 -6.72
N GLY A 123 3.05 -9.96 -6.72
CA GLY A 123 2.31 -9.80 -5.47
C GLY A 123 2.42 -11.01 -4.56
N TYR A 124 2.37 -12.22 -5.14
CA TYR A 124 2.48 -13.49 -4.42
C TYR A 124 3.79 -13.65 -3.63
N GLU A 125 4.90 -13.20 -4.22
CA GLU A 125 6.19 -13.19 -3.55
C GLU A 125 6.22 -12.12 -2.44
N LEU A 126 5.79 -10.89 -2.76
CA LEU A 126 5.91 -9.76 -1.83
C LEU A 126 5.06 -9.88 -0.56
N VAL A 127 3.87 -10.50 -0.63
CA VAL A 127 3.07 -10.74 0.58
C VAL A 127 3.80 -11.63 1.58
N GLY A 128 4.78 -12.44 1.14
CA GLY A 128 5.65 -13.22 2.02
C GLY A 128 6.44 -12.39 3.02
N ALA A 129 6.66 -11.10 2.75
CA ALA A 129 7.35 -10.18 3.66
C ALA A 129 6.43 -9.55 4.72
N LEU A 130 5.13 -9.88 4.73
CA LEU A 130 4.13 -9.27 5.62
C LEU A 130 3.82 -10.10 6.87
N VAL A 131 4.61 -11.12 7.17
CA VAL A 131 4.39 -11.98 8.36
C VAL A 131 4.38 -11.15 9.64
N ASP A 132 5.40 -10.31 9.85
CA ASP A 132 5.53 -9.50 11.08
C ASP A 132 4.62 -8.26 11.10
N TYR A 133 3.95 -7.97 9.98
CA TYR A 133 3.06 -6.84 9.85
C TYR A 133 1.69 -7.09 10.50
N SER A 134 1.20 -8.33 10.43
CA SER A 134 -0.11 -8.70 10.95
C SER A 134 0.01 -9.50 12.24
N VAL A 135 -0.87 -9.24 13.20
CA VAL A 135 -1.02 -10.09 14.40
C VAL A 135 -1.43 -11.53 14.03
N ARG A 136 -2.02 -11.73 12.84
CA ARG A 136 -2.34 -13.06 12.29
C ARG A 136 -1.10 -13.79 11.74
N GLY A 137 0.05 -13.12 11.63
CA GLY A 137 1.31 -13.74 11.21
C GLY A 137 1.21 -14.40 9.84
N GLN A 138 1.70 -15.64 9.75
CA GLN A 138 1.69 -16.43 8.52
C GLN A 138 0.27 -16.65 7.96
N ALA A 139 -0.75 -16.74 8.80
CA ALA A 139 -2.13 -16.93 8.34
C ALA A 139 -2.66 -15.71 7.54
N TYR A 140 -2.12 -14.51 7.77
CA TYR A 140 -2.40 -13.35 6.92
C TYR A 140 -1.80 -13.54 5.53
N VAL A 141 -0.52 -13.93 5.47
CA VAL A 141 0.20 -14.15 4.22
C VAL A 141 -0.47 -15.23 3.37
N ASP A 142 -0.82 -16.36 3.98
CA ASP A 142 -1.45 -17.48 3.28
C ASP A 142 -2.82 -17.08 2.70
N ASN A 143 -3.58 -16.29 3.45
CA ASN A 143 -4.86 -15.77 2.98
C ASN A 143 -4.69 -14.80 1.80
N LEU A 144 -3.72 -13.88 1.84
CA LEU A 144 -3.44 -12.99 0.71
C LEU A 144 -3.00 -13.76 -0.53
N ARG A 145 -2.15 -14.78 -0.37
CA ARG A 145 -1.73 -15.67 -1.46
C ARG A 145 -2.93 -16.40 -2.07
N SER A 146 -3.81 -16.95 -1.23
CA SER A 146 -5.02 -17.60 -1.69
C SER A 146 -5.93 -16.65 -2.47
N LEU A 147 -6.11 -15.41 -2.00
CA LEU A 147 -6.87 -14.38 -2.74
C LEU A 147 -6.25 -14.08 -4.11
N ILE A 148 -4.92 -13.92 -4.16
CA ILE A 148 -4.19 -13.65 -5.42
C ILE A 148 -4.41 -14.80 -6.41
N GLU A 149 -4.23 -16.04 -5.97
CA GLU A 149 -4.32 -17.22 -6.83
C GLU A 149 -5.76 -17.50 -7.28
N HIS A 150 -6.71 -17.55 -6.34
CA HIS A 150 -8.10 -17.91 -6.65
C HIS A 150 -8.81 -16.88 -7.52
N HIS A 151 -8.47 -15.60 -7.38
CA HIS A 151 -9.08 -14.53 -8.15
C HIS A 151 -8.18 -14.00 -9.28
N HIS A 152 -7.04 -14.67 -9.53
CA HIS A 152 -6.08 -14.29 -10.56
C HIS A 152 -5.72 -12.80 -10.52
N LEU A 153 -5.48 -12.27 -9.31
CA LEU A 153 -5.31 -10.83 -9.10
C LEU A 153 -4.00 -10.29 -9.69
N ASP A 154 -3.02 -11.17 -9.89
CA ASP A 154 -1.77 -10.89 -10.58
C ASP A 154 -1.96 -10.55 -12.07
N SER A 155 -3.05 -11.01 -12.69
CA SER A 155 -3.39 -10.63 -14.07
C SER A 155 -3.56 -9.11 -14.27
N TYR A 156 -3.85 -8.37 -13.19
CA TYR A 156 -3.97 -6.92 -13.19
C TYR A 156 -2.63 -6.17 -13.08
N ASP A 157 -1.51 -6.86 -12.85
CA ASP A 157 -0.19 -6.24 -12.72
C ASP A 157 0.27 -5.55 -14.01
N ASN A 158 -0.23 -6.04 -15.16
CA ASN A 158 0.08 -5.49 -16.49
C ASN A 158 -1.14 -4.85 -17.16
N ALA A 159 -2.21 -4.59 -16.40
CA ALA A 159 -3.40 -3.97 -16.94
C ALA A 159 -3.07 -2.58 -17.50
N LYS A 160 -3.46 -2.33 -18.76
CA LYS A 160 -3.32 -1.03 -19.40
C LYS A 160 -4.69 -0.39 -19.53
N PHE A 161 -4.79 0.88 -19.16
CA PHE A 161 -5.97 1.67 -19.51
C PHE A 161 -6.01 1.84 -21.02
N ASN A 162 -7.03 1.28 -21.65
CA ASN A 162 -7.29 1.55 -23.06
C ASN A 162 -7.88 2.97 -23.16
N SER A 163 -7.05 3.95 -23.46
CA SER A 163 -7.46 5.36 -23.60
C SER A 163 -8.24 5.65 -24.88
N ALA A 164 -8.48 4.65 -25.73
CA ALA A 164 -9.15 4.80 -27.01
C ALA A 164 -10.69 4.88 -26.94
N GLU A 165 -11.32 4.54 -25.80
CA GLU A 165 -12.78 4.60 -25.67
C GLU A 165 -13.18 5.34 -24.38
N GLY A 166 -13.85 6.47 -24.55
CA GLY A 166 -14.29 7.33 -23.45
C GLY A 166 -15.22 6.61 -22.47
N ARG A 167 -14.93 6.76 -21.18
CA ARG A 167 -15.76 6.39 -20.00
C ARG A 167 -16.40 5.01 -20.09
N HIS A 168 -15.67 3.97 -19.69
CA HIS A 168 -16.25 2.64 -19.47
C HIS A 168 -16.67 2.43 -18.02
N LEU A 169 -17.98 2.33 -17.81
CA LEU A 169 -18.58 1.71 -16.63
C LEU A 169 -18.17 0.23 -16.61
N ILE A 170 -17.40 -0.17 -15.60
CA ILE A 170 -17.11 -1.58 -15.35
C ILE A 170 -18.42 -2.24 -14.87
N ARG A 171 -19.08 -2.99 -15.75
CA ARG A 171 -20.20 -3.87 -15.37
C ARG A 171 -19.67 -5.25 -15.03
N PHE A 172 -19.79 -5.64 -13.77
CA PHE A 172 -19.66 -7.04 -13.37
C PHE A 172 -20.96 -7.77 -13.73
N LYS A 173 -20.85 -8.87 -14.49
CA LYS A 173 -21.96 -9.79 -14.67
C LYS A 173 -21.98 -10.75 -13.48
N HIS A 174 -23.11 -10.80 -12.79
CA HIS A 174 -23.45 -11.83 -11.80
C HIS A 174 -23.82 -13.14 -12.51
#